data_AF-A0AA90U0Q0-F1
#
_entry.id   AF-A0AA90U0Q0-F1
#
_cell.length_a   1.000
_cell.length_b   1.000
_cell.length_c   1.000
_cell.angle_alpha   90.00
_cell.angle_beta   90.00
_cell.angle_gamma   90.00
#
_symmetry.space_group_name_H-M   'P 1'
#
loop_
_entity.id
_entity.type
_entity.pdbx_description
1 polymer ?
#
loop_
_entity_poly.entity_id
_entity_poly.type
_entity_poly.pdbx_seq_one_letter_code
_entity_poly.pdbx_strand_id
1 'polypeptide(L)'
;MKMIGIFVILCFFLLSSGCISSDTGGDDVGIHGDEVEIFESQGIELTPISEQRNNAIKGTQRIIEDTYLLNINGMVDEPLELTYDQITSYPNVSKVLDLNCVEGWDFTGKWTGVPVATLLDEAGVQEGATTVIFYSADGYSTSLDLDYLIDNNIILAYRLNDVTLPQDRGFPLQLVAESKYGYKWAKWITDIEVINEPYEGYWESRGYNNNADYGGPRFG
;
A
#
# COMPACT_ATOMS: atom_id res chain seq x y z
N MET A 1 -15.97 23.25 -86.00
CA MET A 1 -17.02 24.29 -85.80
C MET A 1 -18.03 23.72 -84.82
N LYS A 2 -18.36 24.46 -83.75
CA LYS A 2 -19.15 24.11 -82.54
C LYS A 2 -18.40 23.23 -81.53
N MET A 3 -18.43 23.43 -80.21
CA MET A 3 -18.79 24.55 -79.31
C MET A 3 -18.53 24.00 -77.89
N ILE A 4 -17.77 24.72 -77.06
CA ILE A 4 -18.09 25.15 -75.69
C ILE A 4 -18.61 24.11 -74.69
N GLY A 5 -17.94 24.01 -73.54
CA GLY A 5 -18.52 23.41 -72.32
C GLY A 5 -17.53 23.23 -71.18
N ILE A 6 -17.11 24.34 -70.56
CA ILE A 6 -16.45 24.36 -69.24
C ILE A 6 -17.47 23.86 -68.20
N PHE A 7 -17.09 22.86 -67.40
CA PHE A 7 -17.81 22.53 -66.17
C PHE A 7 -16.80 22.46 -65.01
N VAL A 8 -16.79 23.53 -64.23
CA VAL A 8 -16.12 23.62 -62.93
C VAL A 8 -17.01 22.86 -61.93
N ILE A 9 -16.52 21.73 -61.42
CA ILE A 9 -17.11 21.07 -60.25
C ILE A 9 -16.21 21.36 -59.07
N LEU A 10 -16.57 22.41 -58.34
CA LEU A 10 -16.08 22.70 -57.00
C LEU A 10 -17.18 22.26 -56.03
N CYS A 11 -16.99 21.18 -55.28
CA CYS A 11 -17.86 20.89 -54.14
C CYS A 11 -17.18 19.99 -53.11
N PHE A 12 -16.79 20.64 -52.01
CA PHE A 12 -16.88 20.20 -50.62
C PHE A 12 -16.38 18.78 -50.27
N PHE A 13 -15.13 18.74 -49.79
CA PHE A 13 -14.69 17.74 -48.80
C PHE A 13 -15.50 17.94 -47.51
N LEU A 14 -16.52 17.09 -47.30
CA LEU A 14 -17.13 16.89 -45.99
C LEU A 14 -16.18 16.01 -45.18
N LEU A 15 -15.38 16.64 -44.31
CA LEU A 15 -14.74 15.98 -43.18
C LEU A 15 -15.86 15.44 -42.29
N SER A 16 -16.06 14.12 -42.30
CA SER A 16 -16.82 13.43 -41.27
C SER A 16 -16.02 13.48 -39.97
N SER A 17 -16.10 14.61 -39.27
CA SER A 17 -15.76 14.67 -37.85
C SER A 17 -16.67 13.70 -37.11
N GLY A 18 -16.03 12.80 -36.38
CA GLY A 18 -16.67 11.67 -35.74
C GLY A 18 -17.73 12.08 -34.74
N CYS A 19 -18.73 11.22 -34.65
CA CYS A 19 -19.39 10.87 -33.41
C CYS A 19 -19.66 9.37 -33.52
N ILE A 20 -18.70 8.54 -33.11
CA ILE A 20 -19.05 7.21 -32.61
C ILE A 20 -19.10 7.38 -31.10
N SER A 21 -20.32 7.61 -30.61
CA SER A 21 -20.63 7.56 -29.20
C SER A 21 -20.81 6.08 -28.87
N SER A 22 -19.74 5.41 -28.44
CA SER A 22 -19.89 4.19 -27.66
C SER A 22 -20.26 4.63 -26.25
N ASP A 23 -21.57 4.83 -26.06
CA ASP A 23 -22.18 4.82 -24.74
C ASP A 23 -22.12 3.38 -24.22
N THR A 24 -21.10 3.12 -23.42
CA THR A 24 -21.11 2.03 -22.44
C THR A 24 -20.76 2.68 -21.12
N GLY A 25 -21.79 3.03 -20.34
CA GLY A 25 -21.66 3.00 -18.89
C GLY A 25 -21.18 1.60 -18.52
N GLY A 26 -19.87 1.47 -18.37
CA GLY A 26 -19.22 0.27 -17.90
C GLY A 26 -19.00 0.45 -16.43
N ASP A 27 -19.56 -0.46 -15.65
CA ASP A 27 -19.25 -0.63 -14.23
C ASP A 27 -17.73 -0.55 -14.07
N ASP A 28 -17.25 0.33 -13.18
CA ASP A 28 -15.83 0.59 -12.90
C ASP A 28 -15.18 -0.65 -12.23
N VAL A 29 -15.13 -1.79 -12.90
CA VAL A 29 -14.51 -3.00 -12.37
C VAL A 29 -12.99 -2.77 -12.37
N GLY A 30 -12.44 -2.50 -11.19
CA GLY A 30 -11.00 -2.45 -10.95
C GLY A 30 -10.40 -3.86 -11.08
N ILE A 31 -10.07 -4.26 -12.31
CA ILE A 31 -9.43 -5.56 -12.56
C ILE A 31 -7.92 -5.40 -12.36
N HIS A 32 -7.37 -6.16 -11.39
CA HIS A 32 -5.93 -6.21 -11.11
C HIS A 32 -5.43 -7.62 -11.43
N GLY A 33 -4.98 -7.84 -12.67
CA GLY A 33 -4.70 -9.19 -13.16
C GLY A 33 -5.99 -9.98 -13.35
N ASP A 34 -6.14 -11.10 -12.64
CA ASP A 34 -7.36 -11.92 -12.64
C ASP A 34 -8.26 -11.65 -11.42
N GLU A 35 -7.87 -10.70 -10.55
CA GLU A 35 -8.59 -10.37 -9.32
C GLU A 35 -9.51 -9.17 -9.52
N VAL A 36 -10.65 -9.18 -8.80
CA VAL A 36 -11.67 -8.14 -8.86
C VAL A 36 -11.60 -7.30 -7.60
N GLU A 37 -11.34 -6.01 -7.76
CA GLU A 37 -11.42 -5.04 -6.67
C GLU A 37 -12.85 -4.87 -6.16
N ILE A 38 -13.00 -4.81 -4.84
CA ILE A 38 -14.27 -4.45 -4.19
C ILE A 38 -14.30 -2.96 -3.81
N PHE A 39 -15.49 -2.36 -3.86
CA PHE A 39 -15.71 -0.95 -3.54
C PHE A 39 -16.54 -0.72 -2.28
N GLU A 40 -16.97 -1.79 -1.61
CA GLU A 40 -17.68 -1.73 -0.34
C GLU A 40 -17.31 -2.94 0.51
N SER A 41 -17.14 -2.74 1.82
CA SER A 41 -17.00 -3.82 2.80
C SER A 41 -17.69 -3.43 4.10
N GLN A 42 -18.50 -4.34 4.65
CA GLN A 42 -19.21 -4.11 5.91
C GLN A 42 -20.09 -2.84 5.92
N GLY A 43 -20.65 -2.46 4.76
CA GLY A 43 -21.45 -1.24 4.61
C GLY A 43 -20.64 0.07 4.57
N ILE A 44 -19.31 -0.03 4.45
CA ILE A 44 -18.40 1.10 4.31
C ILE A 44 -17.90 1.13 2.87
N GLU A 45 -18.05 2.27 2.21
CA GLU A 45 -17.50 2.53 0.87
C GLU A 45 -15.96 2.57 0.94
N LEU A 46 -15.30 1.87 0.02
CA LEU A 46 -13.85 1.80 -0.07
C LEU A 46 -13.38 2.73 -1.19
N THR A 47 -12.28 3.43 -0.96
CA THR A 47 -11.69 4.28 -2.01
C THR A 47 -11.08 3.39 -3.09
N PRO A 48 -11.45 3.55 -4.37
CA PRO A 48 -10.84 2.80 -5.47
C PRO A 48 -9.32 2.95 -5.50
N ILE A 49 -8.59 1.87 -5.72
CA ILE A 49 -7.11 1.84 -5.75
C ILE A 49 -6.55 2.84 -6.78
N SER A 50 -7.26 3.06 -7.89
CA SER A 50 -6.93 4.04 -8.93
C SER A 50 -7.01 5.50 -8.46
N GLU A 51 -7.80 5.78 -7.43
CA GLU A 51 -8.03 7.13 -6.89
C GLU A 51 -7.20 7.43 -5.63
N GLN A 52 -6.69 6.39 -4.97
CA GLN A 52 -5.88 6.55 -3.77
C GLN A 52 -4.58 7.31 -4.09
N ARG A 53 -4.10 8.13 -3.15
CA ARG A 53 -2.80 8.80 -3.32
C ARG A 53 -1.64 7.88 -3.00
N ASN A 54 -0.53 8.04 -3.69
CA ASN A 54 0.68 7.26 -3.48
C ASN A 54 1.86 8.18 -3.12
N ASN A 55 2.43 7.99 -1.93
CA ASN A 55 3.66 8.65 -1.50
C ASN A 55 4.80 7.62 -1.39
N ALA A 56 5.99 8.00 -1.85
CA ALA A 56 7.19 7.17 -1.84
C ALA A 56 8.44 8.05 -1.85
N ILE A 57 9.51 7.64 -1.15
CA ILE A 57 10.74 8.46 -1.09
C ILE A 57 11.61 8.28 -2.34
N LYS A 58 11.52 7.13 -3.03
CA LYS A 58 12.25 6.86 -4.29
C LYS A 58 11.37 6.22 -5.37
N GLY A 59 10.12 6.69 -5.48
CA GLY A 59 9.16 6.18 -6.45
C GLY A 59 8.71 4.74 -6.16
N THR A 60 7.97 4.14 -7.09
CA THR A 60 7.44 2.78 -6.94
C THR A 60 8.55 1.74 -7.06
N GLN A 61 8.70 0.90 -6.03
CA GLN A 61 9.58 -0.25 -6.09
C GLN A 61 8.90 -1.39 -6.86
N ARG A 62 9.70 -2.16 -7.61
CA ARG A 62 9.24 -3.30 -8.42
C ARG A 62 9.86 -4.57 -7.87
N ILE A 63 9.18 -5.18 -6.90
CA ILE A 63 9.64 -6.40 -6.24
C ILE A 63 9.12 -7.61 -7.02
N ILE A 64 10.00 -8.59 -7.25
CA ILE A 64 9.68 -9.85 -7.90
C ILE A 64 9.38 -10.87 -6.81
N GLU A 65 8.17 -11.42 -6.83
CA GLU A 65 7.63 -12.35 -5.83
C GLU A 65 8.55 -13.54 -5.55
N ASP A 66 8.98 -14.25 -6.60
CA ASP A 66 9.83 -15.45 -6.53
C ASP A 66 11.18 -15.23 -5.83
N THR A 67 11.63 -13.98 -5.73
CA THR A 67 12.91 -13.61 -5.11
C THR A 67 12.74 -12.83 -3.82
N TYR A 68 11.51 -12.59 -3.40
CA TYR A 68 11.22 -11.83 -2.21
C TYR A 68 11.45 -12.65 -0.95
N LEU A 69 12.09 -12.02 0.03
CA LEU A 69 12.27 -12.54 1.38
C LEU A 69 11.97 -11.41 2.37
N LEU A 70 11.25 -11.75 3.44
CA LEU A 70 11.11 -10.94 4.64
C LEU A 70 12.06 -11.48 5.70
N ASN A 71 12.97 -10.65 6.20
CA ASN A 71 13.84 -11.00 7.31
C ASN A 71 13.26 -10.50 8.63
N ILE A 72 13.30 -11.33 9.69
CA ILE A 72 12.94 -10.95 11.05
C ILE A 72 14.10 -11.27 11.98
N ASN A 73 14.65 -10.26 12.64
CA ASN A 73 15.89 -10.37 13.41
C ASN A 73 15.93 -9.42 14.63
N GLY A 74 17.10 -9.30 15.25
CA GLY A 74 17.32 -8.50 16.46
C GLY A 74 17.13 -9.32 17.74
N MET A 75 16.33 -8.81 18.65
CA MET A 75 15.99 -9.43 19.94
C MET A 75 14.91 -10.53 19.79
N VAL A 76 15.27 -11.57 19.04
CA VAL A 76 14.46 -12.77 18.81
C VAL A 76 15.29 -14.03 19.06
N ASP A 77 14.66 -15.11 19.50
CA ASP A 77 15.34 -16.38 19.79
C ASP A 77 15.71 -17.13 18.48
N GLU A 78 14.82 -17.13 17.50
CA GLU A 78 14.98 -17.78 16.20
C GLU A 78 14.71 -16.77 15.06
N PRO A 79 15.75 -16.13 14.50
CA PRO A 79 15.59 -15.24 13.36
C PRO A 79 14.92 -15.95 12.17
N LEU A 80 14.01 -15.27 11.49
CA LEU A 80 13.23 -15.82 10.38
C LEU A 80 13.63 -15.20 9.05
N GLU A 81 13.56 -16.00 7.99
CA GLU A 81 13.63 -15.58 6.59
C GLU A 81 12.45 -16.24 5.87
N LEU A 82 11.46 -15.44 5.49
CA LEU A 82 10.16 -15.93 4.98
C LEU A 82 9.94 -15.51 3.53
N THR A 83 9.55 -16.46 2.68
CA THR A 83 9.09 -16.17 1.32
C THR A 83 7.68 -15.59 1.32
N TYR A 84 7.28 -14.96 0.20
CA TYR A 84 5.91 -14.46 0.03
C TYR A 84 4.85 -15.55 0.24
N ASP A 85 5.06 -16.74 -0.34
CA ASP A 85 4.16 -17.89 -0.17
C ASP A 85 4.02 -18.32 1.28
N GLN A 86 5.12 -18.33 2.05
CA GLN A 86 5.07 -18.65 3.47
C GLN A 86 4.24 -17.61 4.22
N ILE A 87 4.50 -16.32 3.98
CA ILE A 87 3.80 -15.21 4.63
C ILE A 87 2.28 -15.25 4.37
N THR A 88 1.88 -15.52 3.12
CA THR A 88 0.46 -15.59 2.75
C THR A 88 -0.24 -16.87 3.22
N SER A 89 0.52 -17.87 3.67
CA SER A 89 -0.02 -19.11 4.26
C SER A 89 -0.38 -19.00 5.75
N TYR A 90 0.09 -17.95 6.44
CA TYR A 90 -0.28 -17.70 7.84
C TYR A 90 -1.76 -17.36 8.01
N PRO A 91 -2.33 -17.58 9.20
CA PRO A 91 -3.62 -17.01 9.56
C PRO A 91 -3.63 -15.50 9.32
N ASN A 92 -4.56 -15.03 8.51
CA ASN A 92 -4.70 -13.62 8.15
C ASN A 92 -5.95 -12.99 8.75
N VAL A 93 -5.93 -11.66 8.83
CA VAL A 93 -7.03 -10.84 9.31
C VAL A 93 -7.32 -9.75 8.28
N SER A 94 -8.60 -9.44 8.07
CA SER A 94 -9.03 -8.30 7.27
C SER A 94 -9.52 -7.15 8.18
N LYS A 95 -9.09 -5.93 7.89
CA LYS A 95 -9.49 -4.70 8.60
C LYS A 95 -9.89 -3.63 7.59
N VAL A 96 -11.05 -2.99 7.77
CA VAL A 96 -11.43 -1.80 7.00
C VAL A 96 -10.94 -0.58 7.76
N LEU A 97 -9.99 0.15 7.20
CA LEU A 97 -9.27 1.22 7.89
C LEU A 97 -8.96 2.40 6.98
N ASP A 98 -8.92 3.58 7.59
CA ASP A 98 -8.48 4.81 6.94
C ASP A 98 -6.97 4.99 7.08
N LEU A 99 -6.29 5.16 5.94
CA LEU A 99 -4.92 5.68 5.94
C LEU A 99 -4.99 7.20 5.94
N ASN A 100 -4.53 7.82 7.03
CA ASN A 100 -4.58 9.26 7.21
C ASN A 100 -3.19 9.91 7.02
N CYS A 101 -3.00 10.66 5.93
CA CYS A 101 -1.73 11.33 5.68
C CYS A 101 -1.59 12.63 6.49
N VAL A 102 -0.37 12.88 6.96
CA VAL A 102 0.02 14.13 7.63
C VAL A 102 -0.18 15.39 6.76
N GLU A 103 -0.23 15.21 5.44
CA GLU A 103 -0.48 16.26 4.45
C GLU A 103 -1.96 16.64 4.30
N GLY A 104 -2.87 15.99 5.04
CA GLY A 104 -4.30 16.33 5.09
C GLY A 104 -5.15 15.67 4.02
N TRP A 105 -4.73 14.51 3.53
CA TRP A 105 -5.54 13.64 2.69
C TRP A 105 -5.62 12.24 3.32
N ASP A 106 -6.65 11.49 2.97
CA ASP A 106 -6.91 10.16 3.48
C ASP A 106 -7.57 9.27 2.42
N PHE A 107 -7.63 7.98 2.69
CA PHE A 107 -8.46 7.04 1.93
C PHE A 107 -8.83 5.83 2.80
N THR A 108 -9.97 5.22 2.50
CA THR A 108 -10.47 4.02 3.19
C THR A 108 -10.16 2.79 2.35
N GLY A 109 -9.60 1.75 2.98
CA GLY A 109 -9.30 0.49 2.32
C GLY A 109 -9.61 -0.72 3.18
N LYS A 110 -9.91 -1.85 2.54
CA LYS A 110 -9.94 -3.16 3.22
C LYS A 110 -8.58 -3.82 3.09
N TRP A 111 -7.85 -3.86 4.19
CA TRP A 111 -6.50 -4.43 4.26
C TRP A 111 -6.56 -5.86 4.76
N THR A 112 -5.90 -6.79 4.07
CA THR A 112 -5.78 -8.19 4.54
C THR A 112 -4.32 -8.60 4.61
N GLY A 113 -3.95 -9.19 5.75
CA GLY A 113 -2.56 -9.46 6.07
C GLY A 113 -2.37 -10.38 7.25
N VAL A 114 -1.12 -10.76 7.48
CA VAL A 114 -0.71 -11.52 8.67
C VAL A 114 -0.52 -10.55 9.85
N PRO A 115 -1.03 -10.87 11.06
CA PRO A 115 -0.66 -10.13 12.25
C PRO A 115 0.85 -10.14 12.49
N VAL A 116 1.45 -8.97 12.74
CA VAL A 116 2.88 -8.86 13.07
C VAL A 116 3.20 -9.70 14.32
N ALA A 117 2.30 -9.69 15.30
CA ALA A 117 2.43 -10.49 16.52
C ALA A 117 2.59 -12.00 16.22
N THR A 118 1.90 -12.54 15.21
CA THR A 118 2.05 -13.96 14.84
C THR A 118 3.46 -14.29 14.35
N LEU A 119 4.08 -13.41 13.57
CA LEU A 119 5.44 -13.62 13.08
C LEU A 119 6.47 -13.45 14.20
N LEU A 120 6.25 -12.47 15.08
CA LEU A 120 7.10 -12.21 16.24
C LEU A 120 7.03 -13.34 17.27
N ASP A 121 5.84 -13.92 17.49
CA ASP A 121 5.65 -15.08 18.35
C ASP A 121 6.41 -16.31 17.83
N GLU A 122 6.41 -16.53 16.52
CA GLU A 122 7.19 -17.62 15.90
C GLU A 122 8.70 -17.39 16.03
N ALA A 123 9.16 -16.15 15.85
CA ALA A 123 10.57 -15.79 16.03
C ALA A 123 11.01 -15.85 17.51
N GLY A 124 10.08 -15.79 18.46
CA GLY A 124 10.35 -15.80 19.89
C GLY A 124 10.99 -14.49 20.37
N VAL A 125 10.20 -13.41 20.48
CA VAL A 125 10.70 -12.12 20.99
C VAL A 125 11.27 -12.25 22.40
N GLN A 126 12.51 -11.77 22.58
CA GLN A 126 13.23 -11.83 23.85
C GLN A 126 12.68 -10.84 24.88
N GLU A 127 12.83 -11.17 26.16
CA GLU A 127 12.45 -10.28 27.27
C GLU A 127 13.20 -8.94 27.19
N GLY A 128 12.46 -7.85 27.40
CA GLY A 128 13.01 -6.49 27.38
C GLY A 128 13.03 -5.82 26.01
N ALA A 129 12.60 -6.50 24.94
CA ALA A 129 12.28 -5.85 23.66
C ALA A 129 11.16 -4.82 23.83
N THR A 130 11.29 -3.67 23.18
CA THR A 130 10.31 -2.56 23.28
C THR A 130 9.90 -1.98 21.95
N THR A 131 10.74 -2.12 20.92
CA THR A 131 10.59 -1.40 19.66
C THR A 131 10.78 -2.36 18.50
N VAL A 132 9.94 -2.23 17.47
CA VAL A 132 10.06 -3.00 16.23
C VAL A 132 10.27 -2.03 15.08
N ILE A 133 11.38 -2.18 14.37
CA ILE A 133 11.75 -1.38 13.21
C ILE A 133 11.32 -2.11 11.95
N PHE A 134 10.76 -1.37 11.00
CA PHE A 134 10.40 -1.84 9.68
C PHE A 134 11.27 -1.13 8.66
N TYR A 135 11.98 -1.90 7.83
CA TYR A 135 12.80 -1.39 6.73
C TYR A 135 12.18 -1.73 5.38
N SER A 136 12.27 -0.78 4.47
CA SER A 136 11.71 -0.87 3.12
C SER A 136 12.79 -0.97 2.05
N ALA A 137 12.46 -1.59 0.92
CA ALA A 137 13.36 -1.75 -0.23
C ALA A 137 13.91 -0.43 -0.80
N ASP A 138 13.20 0.69 -0.64
CA ASP A 138 13.67 2.01 -1.08
C ASP A 138 14.60 2.71 -0.07
N GLY A 139 14.92 2.05 1.05
CA GLY A 139 15.68 2.61 2.16
C GLY A 139 14.85 3.48 3.10
N TYR A 140 13.51 3.42 3.00
CA TYR A 140 12.63 3.95 4.03
C TYR A 140 12.72 3.09 5.29
N SER A 141 12.56 3.72 6.46
CA SER A 141 12.37 2.99 7.71
C SER A 141 11.43 3.75 8.64
N THR A 142 10.77 3.02 9.52
CA THR A 142 9.97 3.54 10.63
C THR A 142 9.96 2.51 11.76
N SER A 143 9.55 2.91 12.95
CA SER A 143 9.47 2.03 14.13
C SER A 143 8.12 2.15 14.80
N LEU A 144 7.68 1.09 15.48
CA LEU A 144 6.52 1.13 16.36
C LEU A 144 6.85 0.42 17.66
N ASP A 145 6.19 0.84 18.74
CA ASP A 145 6.30 0.16 20.01
C ASP A 145 5.74 -1.27 19.89
N LEU A 146 6.43 -2.23 20.48
CA LEU A 146 6.05 -3.64 20.46
C LEU A 146 4.65 -3.85 21.02
N ASP A 147 4.35 -3.23 22.16
CA ASP A 147 3.04 -3.32 22.82
C ASP A 147 1.93 -2.78 21.92
N TYR A 148 2.17 -1.67 21.22
CA TYR A 148 1.20 -1.12 20.27
C TYR A 148 0.88 -2.11 19.14
N LEU A 149 1.89 -2.81 18.59
CA LEU A 149 1.69 -3.81 17.53
C LEU A 149 0.81 -4.97 18.00
N ILE A 150 1.05 -5.45 19.22
CA ILE A 150 0.32 -6.55 19.85
C ILE A 150 -1.11 -6.12 20.19
N ASP A 151 -1.26 -5.02 20.93
CA ASP A 151 -2.54 -4.53 21.46
C ASP A 151 -3.54 -4.16 20.36
N ASN A 152 -3.03 -3.65 19.23
CA ASN A 152 -3.88 -3.23 18.10
C ASN A 152 -3.99 -4.29 17.00
N ASN A 153 -3.37 -5.46 17.19
CA ASN A 153 -3.33 -6.54 16.19
C ASN A 153 -2.93 -5.98 14.81
N ILE A 154 -1.78 -5.29 14.77
CA ILE A 154 -1.26 -4.65 13.57
C ILE A 154 -0.86 -5.72 12.55
N ILE A 155 -1.16 -5.48 11.28
CA ILE A 155 -0.94 -6.44 10.20
C ILE A 155 0.11 -5.96 9.20
N LEU A 156 0.85 -6.90 8.63
CA LEU A 156 1.53 -6.75 7.34
C LEU A 156 0.55 -7.19 6.26
N ALA A 157 -0.05 -6.20 5.59
CA ALA A 157 -0.98 -6.45 4.52
C ALA A 157 -0.26 -6.89 3.24
N TYR A 158 -0.84 -7.88 2.57
CA TYR A 158 -0.46 -8.30 1.23
C TYR A 158 -1.65 -8.21 0.24
N ARG A 159 -2.84 -7.82 0.72
CA ARG A 159 -4.01 -7.45 -0.11
C ARG A 159 -4.63 -6.13 0.34
N LEU A 160 -5.20 -5.41 -0.63
CA LEU A 160 -5.99 -4.20 -0.46
C LEU A 160 -7.24 -4.31 -1.33
N ASN A 161 -8.42 -4.02 -0.78
CA ASN A 161 -9.70 -4.10 -1.48
C ASN A 161 -9.92 -5.45 -2.19
N ASP A 162 -9.56 -6.53 -1.49
CA ASP A 162 -9.61 -7.92 -1.97
C ASP A 162 -8.81 -8.23 -3.23
N VAL A 163 -7.84 -7.39 -3.61
CA VAL A 163 -6.81 -7.73 -4.60
C VAL A 163 -5.44 -7.75 -3.95
N THR A 164 -4.53 -8.53 -4.51
CA THR A 164 -3.10 -8.50 -4.16
C THR A 164 -2.60 -7.08 -4.28
N LEU A 165 -1.77 -6.62 -3.33
CA LEU A 165 -1.25 -5.26 -3.37
C LEU A 165 -0.64 -4.97 -4.74
N PRO A 166 -1.04 -3.87 -5.39
CA PRO A 166 -0.29 -3.36 -6.53
C PRO A 166 1.12 -2.92 -6.12
N GLN A 167 2.05 -2.91 -7.08
CA GLN A 167 3.45 -2.52 -6.84
C GLN A 167 3.57 -1.11 -6.24
N ASP A 168 2.77 -0.16 -6.68
CA ASP A 168 2.75 1.21 -6.16
C ASP A 168 2.04 1.33 -4.79
N ARG A 169 1.27 0.31 -4.41
CA ARG A 169 0.62 0.14 -3.09
C ARG A 169 1.42 -0.75 -2.14
N GLY A 170 2.71 -0.95 -2.40
CA GLY A 170 3.59 -1.60 -1.44
C GLY A 170 3.73 -3.11 -1.59
N PHE A 171 3.32 -3.71 -2.73
CA PHE A 171 3.65 -5.11 -3.00
C PHE A 171 5.13 -5.40 -2.72
N PRO A 172 5.47 -6.45 -1.94
CA PRO A 172 4.56 -7.50 -1.49
C PRO A 172 3.89 -7.22 -0.15
N LEU A 173 4.50 -6.38 0.70
CA LEU A 173 4.00 -6.08 2.05
C LEU A 173 3.95 -4.59 2.35
N GLN A 174 2.82 -4.16 2.92
CA GLN A 174 2.64 -2.85 3.52
C GLN A 174 2.19 -2.99 4.99
N LEU A 175 2.82 -2.23 5.88
CA LEU A 175 2.40 -2.11 7.27
C LEU A 175 1.12 -1.29 7.38
N VAL A 176 0.15 -1.82 8.11
CA VAL A 176 -1.14 -1.18 8.38
C VAL A 176 -1.12 -0.63 9.81
N ALA A 177 -0.45 0.51 9.99
CA ALA A 177 -0.27 1.15 11.29
C ALA A 177 -1.53 1.93 11.73
N GLU A 178 -2.61 1.20 11.99
CA GLU A 178 -3.91 1.73 12.43
C GLU A 178 -3.78 2.83 13.49
N SER A 179 -4.55 3.92 13.39
CA SER A 179 -4.50 5.08 14.30
C SER A 179 -3.20 5.90 14.28
N LYS A 180 -2.23 5.56 13.42
CA LYS A 180 -1.02 6.38 13.17
C LYS A 180 -1.14 7.16 11.86
N TYR A 181 -0.39 8.25 11.76
CA TYR A 181 -0.19 8.97 10.50
C TYR A 181 0.44 8.07 9.44
N GLY A 182 0.10 8.33 8.18
CA GLY A 182 0.49 7.52 7.02
C GLY A 182 1.99 7.32 6.81
N TYR A 183 2.86 8.15 7.40
CA TYR A 183 4.29 7.88 7.35
C TYR A 183 4.70 6.65 8.19
N LYS A 184 3.91 6.21 9.16
CA LYS A 184 4.16 4.93 9.83
C LYS A 184 3.69 3.72 9.02
N TRP A 185 2.97 3.90 7.91
CA TRP A 185 2.46 2.83 7.04
C TRP A 185 3.50 2.46 5.98
N ALA A 186 4.62 1.89 6.43
CA ALA A 186 5.74 1.54 5.57
C ALA A 186 5.33 0.55 4.45
N LYS A 187 5.82 0.80 3.23
CA LYS A 187 5.59 -0.04 2.05
C LYS A 187 6.84 -0.81 1.69
N TRP A 188 6.71 -1.87 0.89
CA TRP A 188 7.85 -2.62 0.34
C TRP A 188 8.78 -3.15 1.43
N ILE A 189 8.19 -3.65 2.52
CA ILE A 189 8.95 -4.06 3.70
C ILE A 189 9.83 -5.27 3.33
N THR A 190 11.10 -5.21 3.71
CA THR A 190 12.08 -6.28 3.49
C THR A 190 12.63 -6.83 4.79
N ASP A 191 12.66 -6.02 5.85
CA ASP A 191 13.26 -6.41 7.12
C ASP A 191 12.45 -5.88 8.31
N ILE A 192 12.38 -6.69 9.35
CA ILE A 192 11.83 -6.36 10.66
C ILE A 192 12.92 -6.64 11.70
N GLU A 193 13.21 -5.64 12.53
CA GLU A 193 14.24 -5.75 13.57
C GLU A 193 13.63 -5.39 14.93
N VAL A 194 13.77 -6.29 15.89
CA VAL A 194 13.30 -6.09 17.27
C VAL A 194 14.44 -5.59 18.13
N ILE A 195 14.24 -4.49 18.85
CA ILE A 195 15.26 -3.88 19.73
C ILE A 195 14.63 -3.41 21.06
N ASN A 196 15.47 -2.93 21.98
CA ASN A 196 15.08 -2.42 23.30
C ASN A 196 15.36 -0.93 23.52
N GLU A 197 15.51 -0.17 22.44
CA GLU A 197 15.74 1.28 22.50
C GLU A 197 14.83 2.04 21.53
N PRO A 198 14.59 3.35 21.77
CA PRO A 198 13.85 4.17 20.82
C PRO A 198 14.58 4.27 19.47
N TYR A 199 13.83 4.20 18.38
CA TYR A 199 14.34 4.38 17.03
C TYR A 199 13.55 5.46 16.30
N GLU A 200 14.26 6.35 15.61
CA GLU A 200 13.67 7.33 14.70
C GLU A 200 13.97 6.93 13.26
N GLY A 201 12.92 6.65 12.50
CA GLY A 201 13.00 6.30 11.09
C GLY A 201 13.25 7.50 10.17
N TYR A 202 12.86 7.35 8.91
CA TYR A 202 13.16 8.34 7.87
C TYR A 202 12.52 9.70 8.16
N TRP A 203 11.22 9.77 8.44
CA TRP A 203 10.56 11.06 8.68
C TRP A 203 10.79 11.54 10.11
N GLU A 204 10.85 10.62 11.06
CA GLU A 204 11.02 10.89 12.48
C GLU A 204 12.38 11.59 12.73
N SER A 205 13.46 11.08 12.13
CA SER A 205 14.79 11.73 12.17
C SER A 205 14.85 13.10 11.48
N ARG A 206 13.77 13.51 10.80
CA ARG A 206 13.60 14.81 10.13
C ARG A 206 12.61 15.72 10.88
N GLY A 207 12.32 15.40 12.14
CA GLY A 207 11.50 16.22 13.05
C GLY A 207 10.00 15.90 12.99
N TYR A 208 9.59 14.82 12.34
CA TYR A 208 8.23 14.31 12.49
C TYR A 208 8.10 13.58 13.83
N ASN A 209 6.92 13.66 14.43
CA ASN A 209 6.68 13.06 15.74
C ASN A 209 6.88 11.53 15.71
N ASN A 210 7.68 10.98 16.61
CA ASN A 210 7.99 9.54 16.56
C ASN A 210 6.77 8.65 16.83
N ASN A 211 5.91 9.04 17.78
CA ASN A 211 4.71 8.29 18.15
C ASN A 211 3.61 8.38 17.08
N ALA A 212 3.53 9.52 16.38
CA ALA A 212 2.73 9.68 15.16
C ALA A 212 1.22 9.38 15.28
N ASP A 213 0.63 9.53 16.46
CA ASP A 213 -0.81 9.34 16.64
C ASP A 213 -1.62 10.27 15.72
N TYR A 214 -2.60 9.72 15.02
CA TYR A 214 -3.51 10.51 14.22
C TYR A 214 -4.32 11.46 15.11
N GLY A 215 -4.30 12.75 14.79
CA GLY A 215 -4.88 13.82 15.61
C GLY A 215 -3.93 14.38 16.68
N GLY A 216 -2.76 13.76 16.86
CA GLY A 216 -1.68 14.26 17.71
C GLY A 216 -0.77 15.30 17.04
N PRO A 217 0.32 15.72 17.72
CA PRO A 217 1.33 16.59 17.13
C PRO A 217 1.98 15.95 15.91
N ARG A 218 2.07 16.70 14.81
CA ARG A 218 2.69 16.22 13.55
C ARG A 218 4.22 16.17 13.64
N PHE A 219 4.78 17.08 14.42
CA PHE A 219 6.21 17.28 14.64
C PHE A 219 6.53 17.09 16.12
N GLY A 220 7.74 16.64 16.44
CA GLY A 220 8.15 16.31 17.81
C GLY A 220 9.64 16.15 17.91
#